data_AF-A0AAJ1UYU0-F1
#
_entry.id   AF-A0AAJ1UYU0-F1
#
_cell.length_a   1.000
_cell.length_b   1.000
_cell.length_c   1.000
_cell.angle_alpha   90.00
_cell.angle_beta   90.00
_cell.angle_gamma   90.00
#
_symmetry.space_group_name_H-M   'P 1'
#
loop_
_entity.id
_entity.type
_entity.pdbx_description
1 polymer ?
#
loop_
_entity_poly.entity_id
_entity_poly.type
_entity_poly.pdbx_seq_one_letter_code
_entity_poly.pdbx_strand_id
1 'polypeptide(L)'
;MGWYDTILFPIKWLIAWIMYGVHEGLTFLGFSNGAGPAWVLAIVGLTIIIRGGIWPLYLKQIKSSRSMQVVQPEMMKIREKYKGRKDQVSQQQMSQETMALYKKYGVSPMASCWPMLVQLPIFAALFRLLWALGAVANGTYAKPAIGPIDATLANQIQHSTFIGAPLSTSMVNSNDWGTKIVALALIIFMMVTQFLTMRQLTMKNMPASALSGDNPMARMNKSMMYTMPLIMAFSGWALPIGVLIYWGTTNIFTTFQQAFVLWRMPTPGSPAHDRLIEKNKGKYATYRSEREGQYQNHLAGLGVSDDEVKSAATKISKAAAKGDEDPESALEGHPNADALRKGVEARAQMQEELRQRRVKLQLENEKPKPRTKETFMEKVMKKAEEQNQLAQQAQRVSGTQRGQQRYQPSRNMSKAERAAEAKRRRNAVKNTTEPGKGKLSDEEIQRRRVERQRAARAKRKKKNQKRK
;
A
#
# COMPACT_ATOMS: atom_id res chain seq x y z
N MET A 1 35.75 16.90 -0.46
CA MET A 1 34.54 16.04 -0.37
C MET A 1 33.49 16.57 -1.33
N GLY A 2 32.80 15.71 -2.08
CA GLY A 2 31.64 16.13 -2.86
C GLY A 2 30.43 16.42 -1.96
N TRP A 3 29.46 17.20 -2.43
CA TRP A 3 28.22 17.53 -1.69
C TRP A 3 27.49 16.29 -1.15
N TYR A 4 27.52 15.20 -1.91
CA TYR A 4 26.90 13.93 -1.54
C TYR A 4 27.61 13.23 -0.37
N ASP A 5 28.93 13.39 -0.23
CA ASP A 5 29.68 12.88 0.92
C ASP A 5 29.35 13.63 2.21
N THR A 6 29.07 14.93 2.11
CA THR A 6 28.66 15.78 3.23
C THR A 6 27.30 15.35 3.78
N ILE A 7 26.32 15.11 2.90
CA ILE A 7 24.97 14.67 3.30
C ILE A 7 25.01 13.30 3.97
N LEU A 8 25.84 12.38 3.46
CA LEU A 8 25.95 11.04 4.04
C LEU A 8 26.87 10.99 5.26
N PHE A 9 27.63 12.04 5.56
CA PHE A 9 28.63 12.01 6.63
C PHE A 9 28.05 11.65 8.01
N PRO A 10 26.92 12.20 8.46
CA PRO A 10 26.32 11.81 9.74
C PRO A 10 25.96 10.32 9.79
N ILE A 11 25.45 9.77 8.68
CA ILE A 11 25.12 8.35 8.57
C ILE A 11 26.39 7.51 8.59
N LYS A 12 27.43 7.91 7.83
CA LYS A 12 28.75 7.24 7.83
C LYS A 12 29.37 7.22 9.23
N TRP A 13 29.30 8.34 9.93
CA TRP A 13 29.82 8.50 11.28
C TRP A 13 29.11 7.56 12.26
N LEU A 14 27.77 7.47 12.19
CA LEU A 14 26.99 6.53 13.00
C LEU A 14 27.34 5.07 12.67
N ILE A 15 27.42 4.74 11.38
CA ILE A 15 27.79 3.39 10.91
C ILE A 15 29.17 3.01 11.43
N ALA A 16 30.14 3.93 11.39
CA ALA A 16 31.49 3.69 11.89
C ALA A 16 31.51 3.39 13.40
N TRP A 17 30.72 4.13 14.19
CA TRP A 17 30.56 3.87 15.63
C TRP A 17 29.93 2.51 15.92
N ILE A 18 28.86 2.15 15.21
CA ILE A 18 28.22 0.84 15.39
C ILE A 18 29.21 -0.27 15.02
N MET A 19 29.93 -0.14 13.91
CA MET A 19 30.91 -1.13 13.46
C MET A 19 32.04 -1.30 14.48
N TYR A 20 32.59 -0.20 14.98
CA TYR A 20 33.61 -0.22 16.04
C TYR A 20 33.05 -0.84 17.34
N GLY A 21 31.85 -0.45 17.77
CA GLY A 21 31.24 -1.02 18.98
C GLY A 21 31.00 -2.54 18.89
N VAL A 22 30.64 -3.06 17.70
CA VAL A 22 30.54 -4.51 17.48
C VAL A 22 31.91 -5.17 17.54
N HIS A 23 32.94 -4.55 16.95
CA HIS A 23 34.32 -5.04 17.04
C HIS A 23 34.77 -5.13 18.51
N GLU A 24 34.59 -4.06 19.30
CA GLU A 24 34.94 -4.05 20.72
C GLU A 24 34.16 -5.08 21.54
N GLY A 25 32.88 -5.28 21.22
CA GLY A 25 32.10 -6.34 21.83
C GLY A 25 32.64 -7.74 21.52
N LEU A 26 33.13 -7.97 20.30
CA LEU A 26 33.73 -9.24 19.89
C LEU A 26 35.11 -9.44 20.51
N THR A 27 35.94 -8.40 20.61
CA THR A 27 37.25 -8.50 21.27
C THR A 27 37.09 -8.78 22.76
N PHE A 28 36.09 -8.18 23.41
CA PHE A 28 35.71 -8.52 24.79
C PHE A 28 35.32 -9.99 24.94
N LEU A 29 34.69 -10.59 23.92
CA LEU A 29 34.32 -12.02 23.89
C LEU A 29 35.49 -12.96 23.50
N GLY A 30 36.72 -12.44 23.37
CA GLY A 30 37.93 -13.23 23.14
C GLY A 30 38.42 -13.25 21.69
N PHE A 31 37.87 -12.44 20.79
CA PHE A 31 38.44 -12.26 19.46
C PHE A 31 39.69 -11.37 19.49
N SER A 32 40.60 -11.56 18.53
CA SER A 32 41.83 -10.77 18.40
C SER A 32 41.55 -9.27 18.18
N ASN A 33 42.24 -8.39 18.93
CA ASN A 33 42.11 -6.94 18.85
C ASN A 33 42.92 -6.31 17.68
N GLY A 34 42.77 -6.86 16.48
CA GLY A 34 43.53 -6.41 15.31
C GLY A 34 42.90 -6.86 14.01
N ALA A 35 43.67 -6.79 12.92
CA ALA A 35 43.21 -7.30 11.63
C ALA A 35 42.84 -8.79 11.78
N GLY A 36 41.61 -9.16 11.41
CA GLY A 36 41.13 -10.50 11.67
C GLY A 36 39.61 -10.68 11.56
N PRO A 37 39.11 -11.84 12.02
CA PRO A 37 37.71 -12.21 11.88
C PRO A 37 36.76 -11.28 12.65
N ALA A 38 37.23 -10.58 13.69
CA ALA A 38 36.45 -9.61 14.45
C ALA A 38 35.88 -8.50 13.53
N TRP A 39 36.69 -7.95 12.62
CA TRP A 39 36.25 -6.93 11.68
C TRP A 39 35.28 -7.46 10.62
N VAL A 40 35.44 -8.72 10.22
CA VAL A 40 34.49 -9.37 9.31
C VAL A 40 33.13 -9.52 9.99
N LEU A 41 33.12 -10.02 11.22
CA LEU A 41 31.91 -10.16 12.04
C LEU A 41 31.34 -8.80 12.44
N ALA A 42 32.16 -7.75 12.54
CA ALA A 42 31.70 -6.39 12.77
C ALA A 42 30.81 -5.89 11.62
N ILE A 43 31.15 -6.18 10.36
CA ILE A 43 30.29 -5.87 9.20
C ILE A 43 28.96 -6.64 9.28
N VAL A 44 29.01 -7.92 9.66
CA VAL A 44 27.81 -8.77 9.83
C VAL A 44 26.92 -8.23 10.95
N GLY A 45 27.48 -7.96 12.12
CA GLY A 45 26.77 -7.46 13.29
C GLY A 45 26.19 -6.07 13.07
N LEU A 46 26.95 -5.16 12.46
CA LEU A 46 26.46 -3.86 11.99
C LEU A 46 25.20 -3.99 11.12
N THR A 47 25.23 -4.91 10.16
CA THR A 47 24.10 -5.16 9.26
C THR A 47 22.88 -5.61 10.05
N ILE A 48 23.05 -6.57 10.98
CA ILE A 48 21.97 -7.09 11.83
C ILE A 48 21.40 -5.99 12.72
N ILE A 49 22.24 -5.15 13.34
CA ILE A 49 21.81 -4.05 14.21
C ILE A 49 20.98 -3.03 13.44
N ILE A 50 21.49 -2.55 12.30
CA ILE A 50 20.78 -1.57 11.47
C ILE A 50 19.46 -2.16 10.99
N ARG A 51 19.48 -3.39 10.47
CA ARG A 51 18.29 -4.08 9.94
C ARG A 51 17.27 -4.37 11.05
N GLY A 52 17.72 -4.73 12.24
CA GLY A 52 16.89 -4.89 13.43
C GLY A 52 16.26 -3.56 13.87
N GLY A 53 17.03 -2.47 13.89
CA GLY A 53 16.53 -1.14 14.24
C GLY A 53 15.45 -0.61 13.29
N ILE A 54 15.57 -0.87 11.98
CA ILE A 54 14.54 -0.49 10.99
C ILE A 54 13.38 -1.50 10.89
N TRP A 55 13.40 -2.60 11.65
CA TRP A 55 12.38 -3.64 11.60
C TRP A 55 10.95 -3.14 11.84
N PRO A 56 10.67 -2.27 12.86
CA PRO A 56 9.32 -1.76 13.09
C PRO A 56 8.80 -0.94 11.92
N LEU A 57 9.68 -0.16 11.28
CA LEU A 57 9.36 0.62 10.08
C LEU A 57 9.01 -0.32 8.91
N TYR A 58 9.80 -1.37 8.73
CA TYR A 58 9.54 -2.39 7.72
C TYR A 58 8.20 -3.11 7.93
N LEU A 59 7.83 -3.45 9.18
CA LEU A 59 6.51 -4.04 9.46
C LEU A 59 5.35 -3.09 9.10
N LYS A 60 5.47 -1.80 9.43
CA LYS A 60 4.48 -0.78 9.02
C LYS A 60 4.36 -0.70 7.49
N GLN A 61 5.49 -0.80 6.81
CA GLN A 61 5.57 -0.73 5.36
C GLN A 61 4.96 -1.96 4.67
N ILE A 62 5.18 -3.18 5.19
CA ILE A 62 4.47 -4.39 4.71
C ILE A 62 2.97 -4.24 4.89
N LYS A 63 2.51 -3.73 6.04
CA LYS A 63 1.08 -3.51 6.28
C LYS A 63 0.49 -2.59 5.22
N SER A 64 1.20 -1.51 4.86
CA SER A 64 0.78 -0.61 3.78
C SER A 64 0.78 -1.30 2.41
N SER A 65 1.78 -2.14 2.11
CA SER A 65 1.83 -2.92 0.86
C SER A 65 0.66 -3.90 0.76
N ARG A 66 0.22 -4.51 1.87
CA ARG A 66 -0.96 -5.39 1.89
C ARG A 66 -2.27 -4.67 1.62
N SER A 67 -2.41 -3.45 2.11
CA SER A 67 -3.57 -2.62 1.77
C SER A 67 -3.67 -2.40 0.26
N MET A 68 -2.54 -2.35 -0.45
CA MET A 68 -2.55 -2.32 -1.92
C MET A 68 -3.04 -3.62 -2.55
N GLN A 69 -2.70 -4.77 -1.97
CA GLN A 69 -3.15 -6.07 -2.47
C GLN A 69 -4.67 -6.23 -2.34
N VAL A 70 -5.26 -5.70 -1.26
CA VAL A 70 -6.71 -5.66 -1.07
C VAL A 70 -7.44 -4.91 -2.19
N VAL A 71 -6.83 -3.87 -2.76
CA VAL A 71 -7.43 -3.04 -3.82
C VAL A 71 -7.24 -3.65 -5.21
N GLN A 72 -6.38 -4.66 -5.38
CA GLN A 72 -6.13 -5.33 -6.66
C GLN A 72 -7.39 -5.79 -7.40
N PRO A 73 -8.37 -6.49 -6.79
CA PRO A 73 -9.55 -6.95 -7.53
C PRO A 73 -10.37 -5.79 -8.11
N GLU A 74 -10.52 -4.69 -7.38
CA GLU A 74 -11.19 -3.48 -7.90
C GLU A 74 -10.35 -2.78 -8.96
N MET A 75 -9.02 -2.80 -8.83
CA MET A 75 -8.10 -2.29 -9.85
C MET A 75 -8.25 -3.06 -11.17
N MET A 76 -8.44 -4.38 -11.10
CA MET A 76 -8.63 -5.23 -12.26
C MET A 76 -9.93 -4.90 -12.99
N LYS A 77 -11.03 -4.62 -12.27
CA LYS A 77 -12.29 -4.17 -12.87
C LYS A 77 -12.13 -2.84 -13.62
N ILE A 78 -11.39 -1.89 -13.05
CA ILE A 78 -11.08 -0.62 -13.74
C ILE A 78 -10.28 -0.93 -15.02
N ARG A 79 -9.27 -1.81 -14.95
CA ARG A 79 -8.49 -2.18 -16.14
C ARG A 79 -9.32 -2.85 -17.22
N GLU A 80 -10.23 -3.75 -16.84
CA GLU A 80 -11.16 -4.40 -17.76
C GLU A 80 -12.11 -3.40 -18.43
N LYS A 81 -12.66 -2.44 -17.67
CA LYS A 81 -13.54 -1.38 -18.19
C LYS A 81 -12.89 -0.57 -19.33
N TYR A 82 -11.57 -0.38 -19.29
CA TYR A 82 -10.81 0.38 -20.28
C TYR A 82 -9.99 -0.52 -21.23
N LYS A 83 -10.14 -1.84 -21.17
CA LYS A 83 -9.38 -2.79 -21.99
C LYS A 83 -9.60 -2.50 -23.48
N GLY A 84 -8.51 -2.42 -24.25
CA GLY A 84 -8.54 -2.13 -25.68
C GLY A 84 -8.67 -0.65 -26.05
N ARG A 85 -8.91 0.26 -25.09
CA ARG A 85 -8.92 1.72 -25.35
C ARG A 85 -7.51 2.28 -25.22
N LYS A 86 -6.97 2.85 -26.29
CA LYS A 86 -5.62 3.45 -26.33
C LYS A 86 -5.62 4.98 -26.38
N ASP A 87 -6.79 5.61 -26.38
CA ASP A 87 -6.93 7.06 -26.48
C ASP A 87 -6.33 7.75 -25.25
N GLN A 88 -5.67 8.89 -25.45
CA GLN A 88 -5.04 9.65 -24.35
C GLN A 88 -6.06 10.02 -23.26
N VAL A 89 -7.29 10.37 -23.66
CA VAL A 89 -8.40 10.67 -22.75
C VAL A 89 -8.81 9.43 -21.94
N SER A 90 -8.91 8.26 -22.58
CA SER A 90 -9.24 7.00 -21.93
C SER A 90 -8.18 6.61 -20.87
N GLN A 91 -6.90 6.83 -21.16
CA GLN A 91 -5.81 6.59 -20.20
C GLN A 91 -5.83 7.58 -19.02
N GLN A 92 -6.14 8.85 -19.27
CA GLN A 92 -6.30 9.84 -18.22
C GLN A 92 -7.48 9.49 -17.30
N GLN A 93 -8.62 9.06 -17.85
CA GLN A 93 -9.77 8.62 -17.06
C GLN A 93 -9.45 7.37 -16.24
N MET A 94 -8.76 6.38 -16.81
CA MET A 94 -8.28 5.21 -16.06
C MET A 94 -7.40 5.63 -14.87
N SER A 95 -6.46 6.56 -15.08
CA SER A 95 -5.59 7.08 -14.02
C SER A 95 -6.38 7.78 -12.91
N GLN A 96 -7.38 8.58 -13.27
CA GLN A 96 -8.26 9.27 -12.32
C GLN A 96 -9.11 8.29 -11.51
N GLU A 97 -9.74 7.30 -12.15
CA GLU A 97 -10.53 6.26 -11.44
C GLU A 97 -9.64 5.42 -10.52
N THR A 98 -8.42 5.10 -10.98
CA THR A 98 -7.40 4.40 -10.18
C THR A 98 -7.02 5.20 -8.93
N MET A 99 -6.79 6.51 -9.07
CA MET A 99 -6.46 7.38 -7.95
C MET A 99 -7.65 7.59 -6.99
N ALA A 100 -8.86 7.72 -7.53
CA ALA A 100 -10.09 7.79 -6.74
C ALA A 100 -10.32 6.50 -5.93
N LEU A 101 -10.04 5.34 -6.53
CA LEU A 101 -10.08 4.05 -5.87
C LEU A 101 -9.05 3.99 -4.72
N TYR A 102 -7.81 4.40 -4.95
CA TYR A 102 -6.80 4.50 -3.89
C TYR A 102 -7.24 5.42 -2.75
N LYS A 103 -7.84 6.58 -3.07
CA LYS A 103 -8.37 7.52 -2.06
C LYS A 103 -9.53 6.90 -1.26
N LYS A 104 -10.47 6.22 -1.91
CA LYS A 104 -11.62 5.54 -1.30
C LYS A 104 -11.20 4.46 -0.29
N TYR A 105 -10.15 3.71 -0.61
CA TYR A 105 -9.60 2.69 0.29
C TYR A 105 -8.49 3.24 1.23
N GLY A 106 -8.13 4.52 1.09
CA GLY A 106 -7.09 5.17 1.89
C GLY A 106 -5.70 4.57 1.70
N VAL A 107 -5.43 3.99 0.53
CA VAL A 107 -4.16 3.35 0.17
C VAL A 107 -3.28 4.33 -0.60
N SER A 108 -1.98 4.35 -0.34
CA SER A 108 -1.04 5.16 -1.12
C SER A 108 -0.14 4.28 -2.00
N PRO A 109 0.00 4.59 -3.30
CA PRO A 109 0.90 3.84 -4.19
C PRO A 109 2.38 4.01 -3.84
N MET A 110 2.77 5.16 -3.27
CA MET A 110 4.16 5.45 -2.90
C MET A 110 4.61 4.77 -1.60
N ALA A 111 3.70 4.30 -0.74
CA ALA A 111 4.12 3.62 0.48
C ALA A 111 4.84 2.28 0.21
N SER A 112 4.64 1.69 -0.98
CA SER A 112 5.32 0.45 -1.37
C SER A 112 6.81 0.65 -1.71
N CYS A 113 7.23 1.85 -2.14
CA CYS A 113 8.63 2.15 -2.49
C CYS A 113 9.45 2.78 -1.35
N TRP A 114 8.81 3.06 -0.22
CA TRP A 114 9.44 3.59 0.99
C TRP A 114 10.70 2.85 1.49
N PRO A 115 10.80 1.50 1.47
CA PRO A 115 11.99 0.84 2.00
C PRO A 115 13.21 1.10 1.13
N MET A 116 13.02 1.24 -0.19
CA MET A 116 14.11 1.58 -1.09
C MET A 116 14.67 2.97 -0.73
N LEU A 117 13.79 3.93 -0.44
CA LEU A 117 14.18 5.29 -0.08
C LEU A 117 14.97 5.36 1.24
N VAL A 118 14.58 4.58 2.25
CA VAL A 118 15.31 4.53 3.53
C VAL A 118 16.60 3.72 3.41
N GLN A 119 16.60 2.65 2.62
CA GLN A 119 17.75 1.78 2.43
C GLN A 119 18.87 2.44 1.62
N LEU A 120 18.53 3.25 0.61
CA LEU A 120 19.50 3.85 -0.30
C LEU A 120 20.56 4.73 0.42
N PRO A 121 20.19 5.66 1.33
CA PRO A 121 21.17 6.43 2.10
C PRO A 121 22.07 5.57 3.01
N ILE A 122 21.49 4.56 3.67
CA ILE A 122 22.22 3.64 4.56
C ILE A 122 23.25 2.84 3.74
N PHE A 123 22.81 2.26 2.63
CA PHE A 123 23.68 1.53 1.72
C PHE A 123 24.80 2.41 1.16
N ALA A 124 24.45 3.60 0.67
CA ALA A 124 25.43 4.52 0.11
C ALA A 124 26.45 4.98 1.15
N ALA A 125 26.02 5.22 2.39
CA ALA A 125 26.92 5.56 3.49
C ALA A 125 27.88 4.41 3.81
N LEU A 126 27.38 3.17 3.93
CA LEU A 126 28.23 1.99 4.19
C LEU A 126 29.22 1.73 3.05
N PHE A 127 28.76 1.78 1.79
CA PHE A 127 29.62 1.62 0.63
C PHE A 127 30.72 2.67 0.60
N ARG A 128 30.38 3.94 0.85
CA ARG A 128 31.35 5.03 0.93
C ARG A 128 32.28 4.93 2.12
N LEU A 129 31.83 4.41 3.26
CA LEU A 129 32.69 4.17 4.41
C LEU A 129 33.77 3.16 4.02
N LEU A 130 33.37 1.99 3.51
CA LEU A 130 34.31 0.93 3.10
C LEU A 130 35.27 1.40 2.00
N TRP A 131 34.80 2.17 1.04
CA TRP A 131 35.65 2.71 -0.02
C TRP A 131 36.60 3.83 0.47
N ALA A 132 36.20 4.59 1.49
CA ALA A 132 37.03 5.62 2.09
C ALA A 132 38.14 5.06 2.99
N LEU A 133 38.05 3.80 3.45
CA LEU A 133 39.04 3.20 4.35
C LEU A 133 40.46 3.29 3.77
N GLY A 134 40.63 3.02 2.46
CA GLY A 134 41.92 3.15 1.78
C GLY A 134 42.51 4.56 1.91
N ALA A 135 41.69 5.58 1.66
CA ALA A 135 42.10 6.97 1.80
C ALA A 135 42.36 7.36 3.27
N VAL A 136 41.60 6.82 4.23
CA VAL A 136 41.79 7.08 5.66
C VAL A 136 43.09 6.45 6.16
N ALA A 137 43.35 5.19 5.80
CA ALA A 137 44.58 4.49 6.18
C ALA A 137 45.84 5.16 5.62
N ASN A 138 45.75 5.73 4.41
CA ASN A 138 46.86 6.42 3.76
C ASN A 138 46.95 7.92 4.12
N GLY A 139 46.06 8.42 5.00
CA GLY A 139 46.03 9.83 5.40
C GLY A 139 45.60 10.81 4.31
N THR A 140 45.10 10.34 3.17
CA THR A 140 44.65 11.16 2.03
C THR A 140 43.17 11.51 2.09
N TYR A 141 42.45 11.00 3.10
CA TYR A 141 41.06 11.36 3.33
C TYR A 141 40.92 12.81 3.81
N ALA A 142 39.85 13.48 3.39
CA ALA A 142 39.60 14.90 3.72
C ALA A 142 39.40 15.16 5.23
N LYS A 143 39.31 14.13 6.07
CA LYS A 143 39.23 14.19 7.52
C LYS A 143 40.22 13.16 8.10
N PRO A 144 40.75 13.36 9.31
CA PRO A 144 41.69 12.41 9.92
C PRO A 144 41.05 11.06 10.27
N ALA A 145 39.74 11.03 10.51
CA ALA A 145 38.99 9.83 10.87
C ALA A 145 37.53 9.91 10.40
N ILE A 146 36.86 8.76 10.34
CA ILE A 146 35.41 8.65 10.19
C ILE A 146 34.84 8.05 11.47
N GLY A 147 34.34 8.91 12.37
CA GLY A 147 33.94 8.46 13.70
C GLY A 147 35.15 7.94 14.47
N PRO A 148 35.08 6.74 15.07
CA PRO A 148 36.22 6.14 15.78
C PRO A 148 37.26 5.54 14.81
N ILE A 149 36.94 5.39 13.52
CA ILE A 149 37.84 4.75 12.55
C ILE A 149 38.88 5.76 12.08
N ASP A 150 40.06 5.70 12.70
CA ASP A 150 41.27 6.43 12.32
C ASP A 150 42.11 5.63 11.29
N ALA A 151 43.31 6.13 10.97
CA ALA A 151 44.21 5.48 10.01
C ALA A 151 44.61 4.06 10.43
N THR A 152 44.83 3.84 11.73
CA THR A 152 45.23 2.53 12.29
C THR A 152 44.10 1.52 12.14
N LEU A 153 42.90 1.86 12.59
CA LEU A 153 41.73 1.00 12.49
C LEU A 153 41.33 0.78 11.03
N ALA A 154 41.43 1.81 10.17
CA ALA A 154 41.20 1.67 8.75
C ALA A 154 42.19 0.70 8.08
N ASN A 155 43.44 0.66 8.51
CA ASN A 155 44.43 -0.31 8.05
C ASN A 155 44.05 -1.74 8.50
N GLN A 156 43.69 -1.91 9.77
CA GLN A 156 43.24 -3.20 10.29
C GLN A 156 42.03 -3.76 9.53
N ILE A 157 41.03 -2.91 9.26
CA ILE A 157 39.82 -3.33 8.52
C ILE A 157 40.17 -3.76 7.09
N GLN A 158 41.07 -3.06 6.40
CA GLN A 158 41.46 -3.40 5.03
C GLN A 158 42.24 -4.71 4.94
N HIS A 159 43.13 -4.97 5.90
CA HIS A 159 43.95 -6.18 5.94
C HIS A 159 43.24 -7.37 6.61
N SER A 160 42.06 -7.16 7.19
CA SER A 160 41.23 -8.27 7.67
C SER A 160 40.80 -9.13 6.49
N THR A 161 40.85 -10.46 6.67
CA THR A 161 40.57 -11.41 5.60
C THR A 161 39.32 -12.23 5.90
N PHE A 162 38.55 -12.53 4.85
CA PHE A 162 37.49 -13.51 4.87
C PHE A 162 37.88 -14.66 3.96
N ILE A 163 38.11 -15.85 4.54
CA ILE A 163 38.58 -17.04 3.80
C ILE A 163 39.84 -16.70 2.97
N GLY A 164 40.80 -15.99 3.59
CA GLY A 164 42.05 -15.57 2.94
C GLY A 164 41.95 -14.35 2.01
N ALA A 165 40.75 -13.87 1.68
CA ALA A 165 40.55 -12.70 0.82
C ALA A 165 40.43 -11.40 1.64
N PRO A 166 41.28 -10.38 1.43
CA PRO A 166 41.19 -9.11 2.17
C PRO A 166 39.90 -8.34 1.86
N LEU A 167 39.31 -7.70 2.87
CA LEU A 167 38.01 -7.02 2.75
C LEU A 167 37.96 -5.89 1.71
N SER A 168 39.09 -5.25 1.41
CA SER A 168 39.21 -4.16 0.43
C SER A 168 39.36 -4.61 -1.03
N THR A 169 39.67 -5.89 -1.25
CA THR A 169 39.93 -6.44 -2.59
C THR A 169 38.64 -6.87 -3.30
N SER A 170 38.67 -6.95 -4.63
CA SER A 170 37.59 -7.35 -5.53
C SER A 170 38.16 -8.22 -6.66
N MET A 171 37.31 -8.77 -7.54
CA MET A 171 37.80 -9.54 -8.69
C MET A 171 38.55 -8.69 -9.72
N VAL A 172 38.28 -7.39 -9.74
CA VAL A 172 38.88 -6.46 -10.70
C VAL A 172 40.24 -5.95 -10.22
N ASN A 173 40.44 -5.76 -8.91
CA ASN A 173 41.66 -5.15 -8.38
C ASN A 173 42.67 -6.17 -7.81
N SER A 174 42.28 -7.44 -7.61
CA SER A 174 43.16 -8.48 -7.10
C SER A 174 43.74 -9.33 -8.22
N ASN A 175 45.06 -9.60 -8.15
CA ASN A 175 45.73 -10.59 -9.00
C ASN A 175 45.73 -11.99 -8.38
N ASP A 176 45.35 -12.11 -7.11
CA ASP A 176 45.27 -13.39 -6.41
C ASP A 176 44.03 -14.19 -6.83
N TRP A 177 44.26 -15.43 -7.28
CA TRP A 177 43.19 -16.34 -7.68
C TRP A 177 42.34 -16.80 -6.49
N GLY A 178 42.91 -16.90 -5.27
CA GLY A 178 42.16 -17.26 -4.07
C GLY A 178 41.05 -16.23 -3.79
N THR A 179 41.41 -14.96 -3.81
CA THR A 179 40.49 -13.81 -3.68
C THR A 179 39.40 -13.82 -4.74
N LYS A 180 39.74 -14.12 -6.01
CA LYS A 180 38.76 -14.20 -7.10
C LYS A 180 37.75 -15.32 -6.88
N ILE A 181 38.20 -16.48 -6.41
CA ILE A 181 37.31 -17.62 -6.09
C ILE A 181 36.37 -17.26 -4.95
N VAL A 182 36.86 -16.66 -3.88
CA VAL A 182 36.03 -16.21 -2.74
C VAL A 182 35.00 -15.18 -3.18
N ALA A 183 35.41 -14.18 -3.97
CA ALA A 183 34.50 -13.18 -4.50
C ALA A 183 33.41 -13.81 -5.39
N LEU A 184 33.78 -14.73 -6.30
CA LEU A 184 32.84 -15.44 -7.16
C LEU A 184 31.85 -16.26 -6.33
N ALA A 185 32.33 -16.98 -5.31
CA ALA A 185 31.48 -17.75 -4.40
C ALA A 185 30.46 -16.85 -3.66
N LEU A 186 30.89 -15.68 -3.18
CA LEU A 186 30.01 -14.70 -2.55
C LEU A 186 28.98 -14.14 -3.52
N ILE A 187 29.35 -13.87 -4.78
CA ILE A 187 28.41 -13.39 -5.82
C ILE A 187 27.36 -14.46 -6.11
N ILE A 188 27.76 -15.71 -6.31
CA ILE A 188 26.83 -16.83 -6.55
C ILE A 188 25.89 -16.98 -5.34
N PHE A 189 26.44 -16.95 -4.13
CA PHE A 189 25.66 -17.00 -2.89
C PHE A 189 24.62 -15.87 -2.82
N MET A 190 25.03 -14.65 -3.12
CA MET A 190 24.13 -13.48 -3.17
C MET A 190 23.05 -13.63 -4.23
N MET A 191 23.38 -14.13 -5.42
CA MET A 191 22.41 -14.38 -6.49
C MET A 191 21.36 -15.41 -6.07
N VAL A 192 21.81 -16.54 -5.51
CA VAL A 192 20.91 -17.60 -5.03
C VAL A 192 20.01 -17.07 -3.93
N THR A 193 20.56 -16.41 -2.91
CA THR A 193 19.77 -15.87 -1.80
C THR A 193 18.80 -14.77 -2.24
N GLN A 194 19.20 -13.89 -3.17
CA GLN A 194 18.33 -12.86 -3.75
C GLN A 194 17.18 -13.50 -4.56
N PHE A 195 17.48 -14.53 -5.35
CA PHE A 195 16.47 -15.29 -6.09
C PHE A 195 15.48 -15.98 -5.14
N LEU A 196 15.98 -16.64 -4.09
CA LEU A 196 15.12 -17.27 -3.07
C LEU A 196 14.21 -16.25 -2.38
N THR A 197 14.74 -15.08 -2.03
CA THR A 197 13.97 -13.97 -1.43
C THR A 197 12.84 -13.52 -2.36
N MET A 198 13.14 -13.29 -3.63
CA MET A 198 12.14 -12.87 -4.64
C MET A 198 11.10 -13.95 -4.91
N ARG A 199 11.52 -15.22 -4.99
CA ARG A 199 10.63 -16.37 -5.16
C ARG A 199 9.71 -16.52 -3.97
N GLN A 200 10.19 -16.33 -2.74
CA GLN A 200 9.37 -16.35 -1.53
C GLN A 200 8.33 -15.22 -1.54
N LEU A 201 8.74 -14.00 -1.90
CA LEU A 201 7.85 -12.84 -1.99
C LEU A 201 6.76 -13.01 -3.05
N THR A 202 7.07 -13.63 -4.18
CA THR A 202 6.12 -13.73 -5.31
C THR A 202 5.22 -14.94 -5.19
N MET A 203 5.78 -16.12 -4.92
CA MET A 203 5.04 -17.39 -4.98
C MET A 203 4.31 -17.74 -3.69
N LYS A 204 4.81 -17.31 -2.52
CA LYS A 204 4.20 -17.65 -1.23
C LYS A 204 3.33 -16.52 -0.67
N ASN A 205 3.51 -15.28 -1.13
CA ASN A 205 2.90 -14.10 -0.52
C ASN A 205 1.87 -13.39 -1.42
N MET A 206 1.54 -13.93 -2.60
CA MET A 206 0.52 -13.38 -3.50
C MET A 206 -0.60 -14.41 -3.76
N PRO A 207 -1.86 -13.97 -3.92
CA PRO A 207 -2.98 -14.84 -4.27
C PRO A 207 -2.86 -15.34 -5.72
N ALA A 208 -3.39 -16.53 -6.02
CA ALA A 208 -3.30 -17.14 -7.35
C ALA A 208 -3.88 -16.24 -8.47
N SER A 209 -4.92 -15.46 -8.16
CA SER A 209 -5.50 -14.47 -9.07
C SER A 209 -4.55 -13.32 -9.41
N ALA A 210 -3.55 -13.03 -8.56
CA ALA A 210 -2.50 -12.05 -8.80
C ALA A 210 -1.30 -12.62 -9.59
N LEU A 211 -1.23 -13.93 -9.83
CA LEU A 211 -0.18 -14.58 -10.63
C LEU A 211 -0.61 -14.90 -12.07
N SER A 212 -1.85 -14.58 -12.47
CA SER A 212 -2.30 -14.79 -13.85
C SER A 212 -1.48 -13.95 -14.84
N GLY A 213 -1.18 -14.55 -16.01
CA GLY A 213 -0.35 -13.92 -17.05
C GLY A 213 -0.90 -12.60 -17.60
N ASP A 214 -2.21 -12.38 -17.45
CA ASP A 214 -2.92 -11.19 -17.90
C ASP A 214 -2.71 -9.96 -17.00
N ASN A 215 -2.21 -10.15 -15.77
CA ASN A 215 -1.98 -9.07 -14.83
C ASN A 215 -0.65 -8.34 -15.12
N PRO A 216 -0.66 -7.04 -15.46
CA PRO A 216 0.56 -6.25 -15.65
C PRO A 216 1.49 -6.27 -14.43
N MET A 217 0.93 -6.33 -13.22
CA MET A 217 1.71 -6.38 -11.98
C MET A 217 2.39 -7.73 -11.75
N ALA A 218 1.72 -8.84 -12.13
CA ALA A 218 2.31 -10.17 -12.07
C ALA A 218 3.50 -10.28 -13.02
N ARG A 219 3.34 -9.76 -14.25
CA ARG A 219 4.42 -9.71 -15.25
C ARG A 219 5.59 -8.86 -14.77
N MET A 220 5.34 -7.71 -14.16
CA MET A 220 6.38 -6.86 -13.57
C MET A 220 7.12 -7.57 -12.44
N ASN A 221 6.42 -8.27 -11.55
CA ASN A 221 7.05 -9.03 -10.46
C ASN A 221 7.84 -10.23 -10.99
N LYS A 222 7.29 -10.93 -12.00
CA LYS A 222 7.95 -12.09 -12.63
C LYS A 222 9.20 -11.68 -13.39
N SER A 223 9.17 -10.59 -14.16
CA SER A 223 10.37 -10.08 -14.83
C SER A 223 11.42 -9.65 -13.81
N MET A 224 11.03 -8.93 -12.76
CA MET A 224 11.95 -8.49 -11.72
C MET A 224 12.65 -9.65 -11.00
N MET A 225 11.97 -10.78 -10.79
CA MET A 225 12.54 -11.98 -10.17
C MET A 225 13.73 -12.55 -10.94
N TYR A 226 13.73 -12.48 -12.27
CA TYR A 226 14.81 -13.02 -13.10
C TYR A 226 15.82 -11.94 -13.53
N THR A 227 15.36 -10.72 -13.81
CA THR A 227 16.23 -9.64 -14.28
C THR A 227 17.15 -9.11 -13.17
N MET A 228 16.66 -8.98 -11.93
CA MET A 228 17.44 -8.33 -10.87
C MET A 228 18.65 -9.16 -10.42
N PRO A 229 18.57 -10.49 -10.23
CA PRO A 229 19.74 -11.31 -9.92
C PRO A 229 20.80 -11.26 -11.03
N LEU A 230 20.41 -11.11 -12.30
CA LEU A 230 21.37 -11.01 -13.43
C LEU A 230 22.13 -9.68 -13.43
N ILE A 231 21.44 -8.56 -13.23
CA ILE A 231 22.08 -7.24 -13.08
C ILE A 231 23.07 -7.27 -11.91
N MET A 232 22.67 -7.94 -10.84
CA MET A 232 23.48 -8.05 -9.64
C MET A 232 24.70 -8.96 -9.83
N ALA A 233 24.55 -10.05 -10.58
CA ALA A 233 25.65 -10.91 -11.01
C ALA A 233 26.71 -10.12 -11.78
N PHE A 234 26.26 -9.29 -12.73
CA PHE A 234 27.15 -8.50 -13.57
C PHE A 234 27.83 -7.36 -12.81
N SER A 235 27.18 -6.77 -11.81
CA SER A 235 27.79 -5.69 -11.00
C SER A 235 28.70 -6.20 -9.89
N GLY A 236 28.51 -7.44 -9.43
CA GLY A 236 29.24 -8.03 -8.30
C GLY A 236 30.75 -8.10 -8.47
N TRP A 237 31.25 -8.26 -9.68
CA TRP A 237 32.68 -8.46 -9.95
C TRP A 237 33.59 -7.28 -9.54
N ALA A 238 33.07 -6.05 -9.61
CA ALA A 238 33.84 -4.85 -9.27
C ALA A 238 33.78 -4.51 -7.76
N LEU A 239 32.93 -5.20 -7.00
CA LEU A 239 32.67 -4.86 -5.59
C LEU A 239 33.73 -5.47 -4.66
N PRO A 240 34.16 -4.73 -3.62
CA PRO A 240 35.04 -5.28 -2.59
C PRO A 240 34.40 -6.42 -1.80
N ILE A 241 35.20 -7.36 -1.29
CA ILE A 241 34.76 -8.48 -0.45
C ILE A 241 33.91 -8.02 0.73
N GLY A 242 34.29 -6.94 1.43
CA GLY A 242 33.50 -6.40 2.54
C GLY A 242 32.09 -5.95 2.14
N VAL A 243 31.93 -5.42 0.92
CA VAL A 243 30.62 -5.04 0.37
C VAL A 243 29.80 -6.29 0.01
N LEU A 244 30.44 -7.33 -0.52
CA LEU A 244 29.78 -8.62 -0.82
C LEU A 244 29.32 -9.31 0.46
N ILE A 245 30.11 -9.29 1.53
CA ILE A 245 29.73 -9.83 2.84
C ILE A 245 28.51 -9.08 3.38
N TYR A 246 28.55 -7.75 3.38
CA TYR A 246 27.41 -6.92 3.77
C TYR A 246 26.12 -7.30 3.01
N TRP A 247 26.22 -7.49 1.70
CA TRP A 247 25.07 -7.85 0.87
C TRP A 247 24.59 -9.27 1.14
N GLY A 248 25.50 -10.23 1.28
CA GLY A 248 25.18 -11.60 1.66
C GLY A 248 24.42 -11.63 2.99
N THR A 249 24.93 -10.96 4.02
CA THR A 249 24.26 -10.82 5.32
C THR A 249 22.90 -10.15 5.18
N THR A 250 22.81 -9.09 4.37
CA THR A 250 21.55 -8.40 4.08
C THR A 250 20.51 -9.34 3.45
N ASN A 251 20.91 -10.20 2.51
CA ASN A 251 20.02 -11.14 1.85
C ASN A 251 19.56 -12.24 2.80
N ILE A 252 20.46 -12.77 3.63
CA ILE A 252 20.12 -13.74 4.68
C ILE A 252 19.10 -13.12 5.65
N PHE A 253 19.39 -11.92 6.15
CA PHE A 253 18.50 -11.21 7.06
C PHE A 253 17.14 -10.97 6.41
N THR A 254 17.13 -10.54 5.14
CA THR A 254 15.88 -10.29 4.40
C THR A 254 15.10 -11.59 4.21
N THR A 255 15.76 -12.70 3.87
CA THR A 255 15.12 -14.02 3.74
C THR A 255 14.47 -14.44 5.06
N PHE A 256 15.21 -14.32 6.16
CA PHE A 256 14.70 -14.59 7.51
C PHE A 256 13.51 -13.68 7.85
N GLN A 257 13.65 -12.38 7.61
CA GLN A 257 12.64 -11.37 7.86
C GLN A 257 11.36 -11.63 7.06
N GLN A 258 11.48 -12.00 5.78
CA GLN A 258 10.35 -12.39 4.94
C GLN A 258 9.69 -13.68 5.44
N ALA A 259 10.48 -14.68 5.83
CA ALA A 259 9.96 -15.92 6.40
C ALA A 259 9.18 -15.66 7.70
N PHE A 260 9.72 -14.85 8.61
CA PHE A 260 9.07 -14.45 9.85
C PHE A 260 7.75 -13.71 9.59
N VAL A 261 7.76 -12.75 8.66
CA VAL A 261 6.55 -11.99 8.31
C VAL A 261 5.48 -12.89 7.72
N LEU A 262 5.85 -13.80 6.82
CA LEU A 262 4.93 -14.75 6.22
C LEU A 262 4.33 -15.68 7.28
N TRP A 263 5.14 -16.09 8.25
CA TRP A 263 4.71 -16.94 9.35
C TRP A 263 3.77 -16.23 10.33
N ARG A 264 4.13 -15.01 10.75
CA ARG A 264 3.37 -14.28 11.77
C ARG A 264 2.12 -13.60 11.22
N MET A 265 2.18 -13.18 9.96
CA MET A 265 1.12 -12.43 9.29
C MET A 265 1.08 -12.88 7.82
N PRO A 266 0.49 -14.02 7.45
CA PRO A 266 0.36 -14.37 6.03
C PRO A 266 -0.56 -13.37 5.29
N THR A 267 -0.35 -13.19 4.00
CA THR A 267 -1.16 -12.27 3.19
C THR A 267 -2.52 -12.91 2.85
N PRO A 268 -3.66 -12.23 3.06
CA PRO A 268 -4.99 -12.77 2.74
C PRO A 268 -5.10 -13.28 1.31
N GLY A 269 -5.64 -14.49 1.14
CA GLY A 269 -5.80 -15.16 -0.17
C GLY A 269 -4.52 -15.77 -0.76
N SER A 270 -3.39 -15.70 -0.06
CA SER A 270 -2.18 -16.46 -0.43
C SER A 270 -2.26 -17.91 0.07
N PRO A 271 -1.54 -18.88 -0.55
CA PRO A 271 -1.49 -20.26 -0.07
C PRO A 271 -1.01 -20.40 1.39
N ALA A 272 -0.21 -19.46 1.87
CA ALA A 272 0.22 -19.41 3.27
C ALA A 272 -0.92 -19.03 4.22
N HIS A 273 -1.81 -18.12 3.79
CA HIS A 273 -3.01 -17.77 4.54
C HIS A 273 -4.02 -18.90 4.54
N ASP A 274 -4.20 -19.58 3.41
CA ASP A 274 -5.14 -20.70 3.31
C ASP A 274 -4.75 -21.85 4.27
N ARG A 275 -3.45 -22.19 4.33
CA ARG A 275 -2.93 -23.14 5.32
C ARG A 275 -3.13 -22.69 6.77
N LEU A 276 -3.01 -21.38 7.05
CA LEU A 276 -3.28 -20.85 8.39
C LEU A 276 -4.77 -20.99 8.74
N ILE A 277 -5.66 -20.64 7.82
CA ILE A 277 -7.11 -20.77 8.00
C ILE A 277 -7.50 -22.23 8.18
N GLU A 278 -6.94 -23.16 7.42
CA GLU A 278 -7.15 -24.60 7.57
C GLU A 278 -6.71 -25.10 8.95
N LYS A 279 -5.51 -24.72 9.39
CA LYS A 279 -5.03 -25.02 10.75
C LYS A 279 -5.95 -24.41 11.81
N ASN A 280 -6.45 -23.20 11.59
CA ASN A 280 -7.37 -22.51 12.50
C ASN A 280 -8.76 -23.17 12.50
N LYS A 281 -9.25 -23.71 11.38
CA LYS A 281 -10.48 -24.51 11.31
C LYS A 281 -10.37 -25.76 12.15
N GLY A 282 -9.25 -26.49 12.06
CA GLY A 282 -8.99 -27.66 12.91
C GLY A 282 -9.01 -27.31 14.40
N LYS A 283 -8.28 -26.26 14.79
CA LYS A 283 -8.30 -25.75 16.18
C LYS A 283 -9.69 -25.33 16.65
N TYR A 284 -10.47 -24.71 15.76
CA TYR A 284 -11.85 -24.31 16.07
C TYR A 284 -12.76 -25.53 16.21
N ALA A 285 -12.60 -26.56 15.38
CA ALA A 285 -13.38 -27.79 15.46
C ALA A 285 -13.16 -28.50 16.81
N THR A 286 -11.91 -28.67 17.24
CA THR A 286 -11.58 -29.25 18.55
C THR A 286 -12.13 -28.42 19.71
N TYR A 287 -11.94 -27.10 19.68
CA TYR A 287 -12.48 -26.21 20.71
C TYR A 287 -14.01 -26.25 20.75
N ARG A 288 -14.65 -26.31 19.59
CA ARG A 288 -16.11 -26.40 19.47
C ARG A 288 -16.63 -27.72 20.04
N SER A 289 -16.01 -28.85 19.72
CA SER A 289 -16.44 -30.15 20.26
C SER A 289 -16.29 -30.22 21.78
N GLU A 290 -15.20 -29.66 22.34
CA GLU A 290 -15.00 -29.57 23.79
C GLU A 290 -16.07 -28.70 24.46
N ARG A 291 -16.43 -27.58 23.81
CA ARG A 291 -17.45 -26.65 24.28
C ARG A 291 -18.86 -27.20 24.20
N GLU A 292 -19.21 -27.83 23.09
CA GLU A 292 -20.50 -28.52 22.93
C GLU A 292 -20.61 -29.69 23.92
N GLY A 293 -19.54 -30.44 24.17
CA GLY A 293 -19.54 -31.50 25.18
C GLY A 293 -19.78 -30.97 26.61
N GLN A 294 -19.13 -29.87 26.99
CA GLN A 294 -19.39 -29.26 28.30
C GLN A 294 -20.81 -28.68 28.43
N TYR A 295 -21.32 -28.09 27.36
CA TYR A 295 -22.71 -27.64 27.30
C TYR A 295 -23.69 -28.81 27.46
N GLN A 296 -23.48 -29.93 26.77
CA GLN A 296 -24.32 -31.12 26.91
C GLN A 296 -24.27 -31.70 28.33
N ASN A 297 -23.09 -31.75 28.96
CA ASN A 297 -22.97 -32.16 30.36
C ASN A 297 -23.70 -31.21 31.32
N HIS A 298 -23.66 -29.90 31.04
CA HIS A 298 -24.38 -28.89 31.82
C HIS A 298 -25.90 -29.06 31.67
N LEU A 299 -26.40 -29.30 30.45
CA LEU A 299 -27.81 -29.59 30.20
C LEU A 299 -28.27 -30.88 30.89
N ALA A 300 -27.47 -31.93 30.83
CA ALA A 300 -27.75 -33.19 31.53
C ALA A 300 -27.86 -32.99 33.05
N GLY A 301 -27.01 -32.14 33.64
CA GLY A 301 -27.10 -31.77 35.06
C GLY A 301 -28.33 -30.94 35.41
N LEU A 302 -28.92 -30.23 34.44
CA LEU A 302 -30.18 -29.49 34.58
C LEU A 302 -31.42 -30.35 34.26
N GLY A 303 -31.24 -31.59 33.77
CA GLY A 303 -32.34 -32.48 33.41
C GLY A 303 -33.16 -32.02 32.19
N VAL A 304 -32.58 -31.20 31.32
CA VAL A 304 -33.24 -30.67 30.11
C VAL A 304 -32.45 -31.04 28.85
N SER A 305 -33.15 -31.24 27.75
CA SER A 305 -32.55 -31.54 26.45
C SER A 305 -32.23 -30.27 25.65
N ASP A 306 -31.27 -30.35 24.74
CA ASP A 306 -30.91 -29.23 23.86
C ASP A 306 -32.09 -28.79 22.97
N ASP A 307 -32.99 -29.71 22.60
CA ASP A 307 -34.17 -29.38 21.80
C ASP A 307 -35.23 -28.63 22.60
N GLU A 308 -35.41 -28.96 23.89
CA GLU A 308 -36.25 -28.17 24.79
C GLU A 308 -35.67 -26.77 25.01
N VAL A 309 -34.36 -26.66 25.19
CA VAL A 309 -33.65 -25.37 25.32
C VAL A 309 -33.75 -24.54 24.04
N LYS A 310 -33.62 -25.14 22.85
CA LYS A 310 -33.85 -24.45 21.56
C LYS A 310 -35.29 -23.94 21.43
N SER A 311 -36.27 -24.75 21.82
CA SER A 311 -37.68 -24.39 21.81
C SER A 311 -37.95 -23.20 22.75
N ALA A 312 -37.41 -23.27 23.97
CA ALA A 312 -37.47 -22.19 24.95
C ALA A 312 -36.82 -20.89 24.44
N ALA A 313 -35.61 -20.95 23.89
CA ALA A 313 -34.94 -19.80 23.28
C ALA A 313 -35.74 -19.18 22.12
N THR A 314 -36.47 -20.01 21.36
CA THR A 314 -37.32 -19.54 20.26
C THR A 314 -38.56 -18.83 20.78
N LYS A 315 -39.16 -19.30 21.88
CA LYS A 315 -40.28 -18.62 22.55
C LYS A 315 -39.84 -17.26 23.12
N ILE A 316 -38.71 -17.23 23.82
CA ILE A 316 -38.12 -15.99 24.37
C ILE A 316 -37.82 -14.97 23.25
N SER A 317 -37.17 -15.40 22.16
CA SER A 317 -36.84 -14.48 21.06
C SER A 317 -38.08 -13.95 20.32
N LYS A 318 -39.16 -14.75 20.23
CA LYS A 318 -40.45 -14.29 19.69
C LYS A 318 -41.16 -13.30 20.61
N ALA A 319 -41.12 -13.48 21.92
CA ALA A 319 -41.64 -12.52 22.90
C ALA A 319 -40.88 -11.19 22.82
N ALA A 320 -39.54 -11.25 22.79
CA ALA A 320 -38.69 -10.07 22.59
C ALA A 320 -39.00 -9.34 21.27
N ALA A 321 -39.20 -10.07 20.17
CA ALA A 321 -39.55 -9.48 18.87
C ALA A 321 -40.95 -8.83 18.84
N LYS A 322 -41.86 -9.25 19.73
CA LYS A 322 -43.17 -8.62 19.92
C LYS A 322 -43.14 -7.39 20.82
N GLY A 323 -41.99 -7.08 21.42
CA GLY A 323 -41.81 -5.94 22.31
C GLY A 323 -42.25 -6.20 23.74
N ASP A 324 -42.35 -7.46 24.17
CA ASP A 324 -42.58 -7.79 25.57
C ASP A 324 -41.43 -7.26 26.45
N GLU A 325 -41.76 -6.57 27.54
CA GLU A 325 -40.77 -5.97 28.45
C GLU A 325 -39.94 -7.02 29.21
N ASP A 326 -40.53 -8.18 29.48
CA ASP A 326 -39.84 -9.36 30.02
C ASP A 326 -40.06 -10.58 29.10
N PRO A 327 -39.15 -10.81 28.14
CA PRO A 327 -39.25 -11.95 27.23
C PRO A 327 -39.06 -13.32 27.91
N GLU A 328 -38.48 -13.38 29.10
CA GLU A 328 -38.23 -14.63 29.84
C GLU A 328 -39.46 -15.10 30.61
N SER A 329 -40.43 -14.21 30.84
CA SER A 329 -41.78 -14.55 31.34
C SER A 329 -42.54 -15.49 30.40
N ALA A 330 -42.16 -15.58 29.12
CA ALA A 330 -42.75 -16.50 28.15
C ALA A 330 -42.57 -18.00 28.48
N LEU A 331 -41.76 -18.31 29.50
CA LEU A 331 -41.58 -19.66 30.04
C LEU A 331 -42.34 -19.91 31.36
N GLU A 332 -43.02 -18.90 31.90
CA GLU A 332 -43.78 -19.04 33.15
C GLU A 332 -44.92 -20.06 32.99
N GLY A 333 -45.04 -20.95 33.97
CA GLY A 333 -45.98 -22.09 33.94
C GLY A 333 -45.43 -23.36 33.30
N HIS A 334 -44.20 -23.36 32.76
CA HIS A 334 -43.55 -24.60 32.31
C HIS A 334 -43.02 -25.39 33.52
N PRO A 335 -43.20 -26.73 33.59
CA PRO A 335 -42.76 -27.55 34.73
C PRO A 335 -41.27 -27.41 35.08
N ASN A 336 -40.44 -27.08 34.08
CA ASN A 336 -38.98 -26.94 34.19
C ASN A 336 -38.50 -25.52 33.78
N ALA A 337 -39.31 -24.49 34.01
CA ALA A 337 -39.03 -23.12 33.56
C ALA A 337 -37.63 -22.61 33.94
N ASP A 338 -37.21 -22.79 35.19
CA ASP A 338 -35.90 -22.32 35.68
C ASP A 338 -34.72 -23.09 35.06
N ALA A 339 -34.87 -24.39 34.86
CA ALA A 339 -33.86 -25.21 34.17
C ALA A 339 -33.73 -24.81 32.69
N LEU A 340 -34.85 -24.49 32.05
CA LEU A 340 -34.87 -23.99 30.66
C LEU A 340 -34.24 -22.61 30.54
N ARG A 341 -34.52 -21.67 31.48
CA ARG A 341 -33.86 -20.35 31.51
C ARG A 341 -32.34 -20.49 31.59
N LYS A 342 -31.83 -21.27 32.55
CA LYS A 342 -30.39 -21.56 32.69
C LYS A 342 -29.80 -22.24 31.46
N GLY A 343 -30.53 -23.17 30.84
CA GLY A 343 -30.11 -23.81 29.59
C GLY A 343 -30.01 -22.83 28.42
N VAL A 344 -30.98 -21.91 28.29
CA VAL A 344 -30.98 -20.86 27.25
C VAL A 344 -29.81 -19.90 27.43
N GLU A 345 -29.53 -19.48 28.66
CA GLU A 345 -28.36 -18.66 29.00
C GLU A 345 -27.05 -19.38 28.67
N ALA A 346 -26.89 -20.64 29.09
CA ALA A 346 -25.70 -21.44 28.82
C ALA A 346 -25.47 -21.61 27.31
N ARG A 347 -26.54 -21.78 26.53
CA ARG A 347 -26.49 -21.84 25.06
C ARG A 347 -26.04 -20.51 24.46
N ALA A 348 -26.56 -19.38 24.96
CA ALA A 348 -26.17 -18.04 24.50
C ALA A 348 -24.69 -17.75 24.79
N GLN A 349 -24.23 -18.09 26.00
CA GLN A 349 -22.82 -17.96 26.39
C GLN A 349 -21.90 -18.80 25.51
N MET A 350 -22.23 -20.08 25.31
CA MET A 350 -21.47 -20.97 24.42
C MET A 350 -21.41 -20.39 22.99
N GLN A 351 -22.54 -19.92 22.44
CA GLN A 351 -22.57 -19.34 21.10
C GLN A 351 -21.70 -18.09 20.98
N GLU A 352 -21.71 -17.23 22.00
CA GLU A 352 -20.87 -16.02 22.02
C GLU A 352 -19.38 -16.38 22.14
N GLU A 353 -18.99 -17.33 22.99
CA GLU A 353 -17.62 -17.83 23.06
C GLU A 353 -17.13 -18.39 21.72
N LEU A 354 -17.96 -19.22 21.07
CA LEU A 354 -17.67 -19.78 19.75
C LEU A 354 -17.53 -18.67 18.69
N ARG A 355 -18.39 -17.65 18.73
CA ARG A 355 -18.33 -16.48 17.84
C ARG A 355 -17.04 -15.69 18.04
N GLN A 356 -16.71 -15.34 19.29
CA GLN A 356 -15.47 -14.65 19.63
C GLN A 356 -14.24 -15.44 19.20
N ARG A 357 -14.26 -16.76 19.40
CA ARG A 357 -13.17 -17.65 18.97
C ARG A 357 -13.04 -17.68 17.45
N ARG A 358 -14.14 -17.72 16.70
CA ARG A 358 -14.16 -17.64 15.23
C ARG A 358 -13.53 -16.35 14.72
N VAL A 359 -13.90 -15.20 15.30
CA VAL A 359 -13.33 -13.89 14.96
C VAL A 359 -11.83 -13.88 15.25
N LYS A 360 -11.42 -14.33 16.45
CA LYS A 360 -10.01 -14.40 16.85
C LYS A 360 -9.16 -15.29 15.94
N LEU A 361 -9.75 -16.36 15.40
CA LEU A 361 -9.12 -17.30 14.48
C LEU A 361 -9.20 -16.86 13.00
N GLN A 362 -9.75 -15.67 12.72
CA GLN A 362 -9.88 -15.12 11.36
C GLN A 362 -10.70 -16.02 10.43
N LEU A 363 -11.64 -16.80 10.98
CA LEU A 363 -12.51 -17.71 10.21
C LEU A 363 -13.71 -16.98 9.60
N GLU A 364 -13.89 -15.72 9.93
CA GLU A 364 -14.94 -14.86 9.40
C GLU A 364 -14.40 -14.13 8.17
N ASN A 365 -15.10 -14.26 7.03
CA ASN A 365 -14.73 -13.61 5.76
C ASN A 365 -15.01 -12.11 5.85
N GLU A 366 -14.23 -11.37 6.63
CA GLU A 366 -14.39 -9.94 6.75
C GLU A 366 -13.84 -9.27 5.47
N LYS A 367 -14.75 -8.95 4.52
CA LYS A 367 -14.40 -8.07 3.40
C LYS A 367 -13.97 -6.72 4.00
N PRO A 368 -12.81 -6.17 3.59
CA PRO A 368 -12.31 -4.94 4.17
C PRO A 368 -13.30 -3.81 3.92
N LYS A 369 -13.79 -3.20 4.99
CA LYS A 369 -14.70 -2.06 4.92
C LYS A 369 -13.96 -0.88 4.26
N PRO A 370 -14.59 -0.14 3.33
CA PRO A 370 -14.02 1.10 2.82
C PRO A 370 -13.70 2.01 4.01
N ARG A 371 -12.63 2.79 3.91
CA ARG A 371 -12.19 3.66 5.00
C ARG A 371 -13.24 4.76 5.18
N THR A 372 -14.26 4.50 6.00
CA THR A 372 -15.26 5.48 6.45
C THR A 372 -14.61 6.43 7.45
N LYS A 373 -13.65 7.21 6.97
CA LYS A 373 -13.47 8.56 7.47
C LYS A 373 -13.96 9.42 6.32
N GLU A 374 -15.19 9.92 6.42
CA GLU A 374 -15.60 11.06 5.61
C GLU A 374 -14.53 12.13 5.82
N THR A 375 -13.57 12.17 4.90
CA THR A 375 -12.51 13.16 4.97
C THR A 375 -13.19 14.49 4.69
N PHE A 376 -12.70 15.57 5.30
CA PHE A 376 -13.20 16.92 5.04
C PHE A 376 -13.37 17.18 3.53
N MET A 377 -12.43 16.68 2.71
CA MET A 377 -12.52 16.74 1.26
C MET A 377 -13.65 15.92 0.63
N GLU A 378 -14.09 14.81 1.21
CA GLU A 378 -15.26 14.04 0.75
C GLU A 378 -16.56 14.77 1.07
N LYS A 379 -16.65 15.45 2.23
CA LYS A 379 -17.76 16.37 2.55
C LYS A 379 -17.76 17.59 1.62
N VAL A 380 -16.58 18.16 1.34
CA VAL A 380 -16.45 19.29 0.42
C VAL A 380 -16.81 18.88 -1.01
N MET A 381 -16.40 17.70 -1.47
CA MET A 381 -16.73 17.21 -2.82
C MET A 381 -18.20 16.84 -2.94
N LYS A 382 -18.81 16.17 -1.94
CA LYS A 382 -20.26 15.94 -1.91
C LYS A 382 -21.04 17.27 -1.93
N LYS A 383 -20.60 18.25 -1.13
CA LYS A 383 -21.24 19.57 -1.08
C LYS A 383 -21.06 20.35 -2.39
N ALA A 384 -19.91 20.19 -3.05
CA ALA A 384 -19.65 20.76 -4.39
C ALA A 384 -20.47 20.05 -5.48
N GLU A 385 -20.63 18.74 -5.41
CA GLU A 385 -21.49 17.95 -6.30
C GLU A 385 -22.97 18.30 -6.09
N GLU A 386 -23.43 18.44 -4.85
CA GLU A 386 -24.77 18.92 -4.51
C GLU A 386 -24.99 20.35 -5.01
N GLN A 387 -24.03 21.26 -4.84
CA GLN A 387 -24.12 22.62 -5.39
C GLN A 387 -24.16 22.63 -6.92
N ASN A 388 -23.40 21.75 -7.58
CA ASN A 388 -23.38 21.68 -9.03
C ASN A 388 -24.66 21.02 -9.59
N GLN A 389 -25.22 20.04 -8.87
CA GLN A 389 -26.53 19.45 -9.19
C GLN A 389 -27.68 20.44 -8.96
N LEU A 390 -27.64 21.22 -7.89
CA LEU A 390 -28.57 22.32 -7.63
C LEU A 390 -28.45 23.42 -8.67
N ALA A 391 -27.23 23.77 -9.11
CA ALA A 391 -27.00 24.72 -10.19
C ALA A 391 -27.53 24.19 -11.53
N GLN A 392 -27.37 22.90 -11.82
CA GLN A 392 -27.92 22.27 -13.03
C GLN A 392 -29.44 22.12 -12.98
N GLN A 393 -30.03 21.87 -11.81
CA GLN A 393 -31.48 21.90 -11.61
C GLN A 393 -32.04 23.32 -11.72
N ALA A 394 -31.38 24.32 -11.13
CA ALA A 394 -31.75 25.74 -11.25
C ALA A 394 -31.66 26.22 -12.71
N GLN A 395 -30.64 25.78 -13.46
CA GLN A 395 -30.55 26.04 -14.90
C GLN A 395 -31.66 25.35 -15.70
N ARG A 396 -32.03 24.11 -15.36
CA ARG A 396 -33.16 23.40 -15.98
C ARG A 396 -34.51 24.07 -15.68
N VAL A 397 -34.71 24.60 -14.48
CA VAL A 397 -35.94 25.31 -14.10
C VAL A 397 -35.99 26.73 -14.71
N SER A 398 -34.84 27.41 -14.86
CA SER A 398 -34.77 28.72 -15.52
C SER A 398 -35.00 28.66 -17.04
N GLY A 399 -34.75 27.49 -17.66
CA GLY A 399 -35.06 27.24 -19.06
C GLY A 399 -36.56 27.10 -19.35
N THR A 400 -37.36 26.73 -18.36
CA THR A 400 -38.81 26.49 -18.50
C THR A 400 -39.68 27.69 -18.12
N GLN A 401 -39.10 28.76 -17.54
CA GLN A 401 -39.82 29.98 -17.13
C GLN A 401 -39.43 31.24 -17.93
N ARG A 402 -38.87 31.11 -19.15
CA ARG A 402 -38.73 32.25 -20.09
C ARG A 402 -40.04 32.54 -20.84
N GLY A 403 -41.14 32.57 -20.12
CA GLY A 403 -42.47 32.84 -20.65
C GLY A 403 -43.42 33.24 -19.54
N GLN A 404 -43.09 34.29 -18.79
CA GLN A 404 -43.99 35.17 -18.02
C GLN A 404 -43.17 35.91 -16.95
N GLN A 405 -42.66 37.10 -17.27
CA GLN A 405 -42.41 38.11 -16.23
C GLN A 405 -42.92 39.46 -16.74
N ARG A 406 -44.05 39.85 -16.15
CA ARG A 406 -44.77 41.11 -16.33
C ARG A 406 -43.94 42.24 -15.72
N TYR A 407 -43.65 43.27 -16.51
CA TYR A 407 -42.98 44.50 -16.05
C TYR A 407 -44.02 45.45 -15.43
N GLN A 408 -43.79 45.91 -14.19
CA GLN A 408 -44.55 47.01 -13.56
C GLN A 408 -43.69 48.28 -13.55
N PRO A 409 -44.16 49.41 -14.09
CA PRO A 409 -43.42 50.67 -14.06
C PRO A 409 -43.66 51.43 -12.75
N SER A 410 -42.58 51.93 -12.14
CA SER A 410 -42.61 52.85 -11.00
C SER A 410 -43.29 54.17 -11.39
N ARG A 411 -44.38 54.50 -10.71
CA ARG A 411 -45.07 55.80 -10.79
C ARG A 411 -44.25 56.80 -9.97
N ASN A 412 -43.69 57.80 -10.65
CA ASN A 412 -43.33 59.15 -10.18
C ASN A 412 -41.96 59.59 -10.73
N MET A 413 -41.89 59.85 -12.03
CA MET A 413 -40.80 60.62 -12.61
C MET A 413 -41.36 61.85 -13.32
N SER A 414 -40.79 63.01 -13.00
CA SER A 414 -41.12 64.28 -13.64
C SER A 414 -40.73 64.29 -15.12
N LYS A 415 -41.33 65.16 -15.94
CA LYS A 415 -41.03 65.25 -17.39
C LYS A 415 -39.54 65.54 -17.66
N ALA A 416 -38.88 66.28 -16.78
CA ALA A 416 -37.45 66.58 -16.87
C ALA A 416 -36.56 65.34 -16.63
N GLU A 417 -36.94 64.49 -15.67
CA GLU A 417 -36.20 63.24 -15.38
C GLU A 417 -36.35 62.21 -16.48
N ARG A 418 -37.53 62.12 -17.13
CA ARG A 418 -37.73 61.25 -18.30
C ARG A 418 -36.87 61.69 -19.49
N ALA A 419 -36.72 63.00 -19.69
CA ALA A 419 -35.86 63.54 -20.75
C ALA A 419 -34.37 63.29 -20.44
N ALA A 420 -33.95 63.42 -19.18
CA ALA A 420 -32.60 63.13 -18.74
C ALA A 420 -32.25 61.63 -18.83
N GLU A 421 -33.16 60.74 -18.44
CA GLU A 421 -32.95 59.29 -18.54
C GLU A 421 -32.97 58.81 -20.01
N ALA A 422 -33.83 59.39 -20.85
CA ALA A 422 -33.81 59.11 -22.29
C ALA A 422 -32.49 59.56 -22.94
N LYS A 423 -31.93 60.70 -22.53
CA LYS A 423 -30.63 61.19 -23.02
C LYS A 423 -29.47 60.31 -22.51
N ARG A 424 -29.52 59.86 -21.25
CA ARG A 424 -28.57 58.89 -20.68
C ARG A 424 -28.63 57.55 -21.41
N ARG A 425 -29.81 57.02 -21.72
CA ARG A 425 -29.98 55.79 -22.52
C ARG A 425 -29.47 55.94 -23.95
N ARG A 426 -29.71 57.09 -24.60
CA ARG A 426 -29.19 57.35 -25.96
C ARG A 426 -27.66 57.42 -26.00
N ASN A 427 -27.04 57.98 -24.96
CA ASN A 427 -25.59 58.02 -24.82
C ASN A 427 -24.99 56.66 -24.41
N ALA A 428 -25.69 55.87 -23.58
CA ALA A 428 -25.28 54.51 -23.24
C ALA A 428 -25.30 53.56 -24.44
N VAL A 429 -26.26 53.74 -25.36
CA VAL A 429 -26.33 52.97 -26.62
C VAL A 429 -25.26 53.41 -27.63
N LYS A 430 -24.79 54.67 -27.57
CA LYS A 430 -23.69 55.17 -28.41
C LYS A 430 -22.29 54.77 -27.93
N ASN A 431 -22.11 54.49 -26.63
CA ASN A 431 -20.81 54.10 -26.05
C ASN A 431 -20.57 52.59 -25.96
N THR A 432 -21.46 51.75 -26.50
CA THR A 432 -21.22 50.30 -26.66
C THR A 432 -20.88 49.95 -28.11
N THR A 433 -19.81 50.56 -28.62
CA THR A 433 -19.11 50.07 -29.82
C THR A 433 -17.62 50.24 -29.60
N GLU A 434 -17.03 49.33 -28.82
CA GLU A 434 -15.68 48.81 -29.06
C GLU A 434 -15.56 47.36 -28.56
N PRO A 435 -14.70 46.55 -29.20
CA PRO A 435 -14.94 45.12 -29.40
C PRO A 435 -13.92 44.25 -28.66
N GLY A 436 -14.41 43.36 -27.79
CA GLY A 436 -13.60 42.38 -27.06
C GLY A 436 -14.24 40.99 -27.03
N LYS A 437 -14.72 40.49 -28.17
CA LYS A 437 -14.99 39.06 -28.37
C LYS A 437 -14.48 38.68 -29.75
N GLY A 438 -13.49 37.79 -29.77
CA GLY A 438 -12.83 37.31 -30.97
C GLY A 438 -13.84 36.93 -32.05
N LYS A 439 -13.69 37.55 -33.21
CA LYS A 439 -14.29 37.08 -34.46
C LYS A 439 -13.78 35.65 -34.68
N LEU A 440 -14.69 34.70 -34.91
CA LEU A 440 -14.29 33.38 -35.41
C LEU A 440 -13.48 33.58 -36.70
N SER A 441 -12.38 32.85 -36.86
CA SER A 441 -11.59 32.95 -38.10
C SER A 441 -12.45 32.51 -39.30
N ASP A 442 -12.16 33.03 -40.48
CA ASP A 442 -12.91 32.71 -41.69
C ASP A 442 -12.91 31.20 -41.99
N GLU A 443 -11.85 30.49 -41.61
CA GLU A 443 -11.79 29.02 -41.68
C GLU A 443 -12.84 28.35 -40.79
N GLU A 444 -13.06 28.87 -39.59
CA GLU A 444 -14.00 28.31 -38.62
C GLU A 444 -15.45 28.59 -39.03
N ILE A 445 -15.69 29.72 -39.68
CA ILE A 445 -16.98 30.05 -40.31
C ILE A 445 -17.24 29.13 -41.51
N GLN A 446 -16.23 28.87 -42.34
CA GLN A 446 -16.34 27.94 -43.47
C GLN A 446 -16.58 26.50 -43.03
N ARG A 447 -15.85 26.00 -42.01
CA ARG A 447 -16.09 24.67 -41.42
C ARG A 447 -17.53 24.51 -40.95
N ARG A 448 -18.06 25.50 -40.23
CA ARG A 448 -19.44 25.48 -39.72
C ARG A 448 -20.49 25.57 -40.84
N ARG A 449 -20.20 26.26 -41.95
CA ARG A 449 -21.06 26.26 -43.15
C ARG A 449 -21.10 24.88 -43.81
N VAL A 450 -19.95 24.22 -43.96
CA VAL A 450 -19.85 22.86 -44.53
C VAL A 450 -20.58 21.83 -43.66
N GLU A 451 -20.43 21.90 -42.33
CA GLU A 451 -21.18 21.04 -41.41
C GLU A 451 -22.69 21.24 -41.50
N ARG A 452 -23.16 22.49 -41.56
CA ARG A 452 -24.59 22.79 -41.73
C ARG A 452 -25.13 22.25 -43.05
N GLN A 453 -24.36 22.35 -44.15
CA GLN A 453 -24.75 21.78 -45.43
C GLN A 453 -24.78 20.24 -45.41
N ARG A 454 -23.80 19.58 -44.76
CA ARG A 454 -23.82 18.11 -44.55
C ARG A 454 -25.01 17.67 -43.72
N ALA A 455 -25.31 18.37 -42.62
CA ALA A 455 -26.46 18.07 -41.78
C ALA A 455 -27.81 18.26 -42.52
N ALA A 456 -27.92 19.30 -43.35
CA ALA A 456 -29.09 19.53 -44.19
C ALA A 456 -29.26 18.44 -45.27
N ARG A 457 -28.17 18.01 -45.93
CA ARG A 457 -28.18 16.89 -46.89
C ARG A 457 -28.56 15.56 -46.22
N ALA A 458 -28.05 15.30 -45.02
CA ALA A 458 -28.40 14.10 -44.25
C ALA A 458 -29.89 14.10 -43.84
N LYS A 459 -30.43 15.25 -43.42
CA LYS A 459 -31.86 15.40 -43.15
C LYS A 459 -32.72 15.21 -44.40
N ARG A 460 -32.30 15.73 -45.55
CA ARG A 460 -33.00 15.51 -46.84
C ARG A 460 -32.98 14.03 -47.27
N LYS A 461 -31.84 13.33 -47.13
CA LYS A 461 -31.77 11.88 -47.38
C LYS A 461 -32.71 11.10 -46.45
N LYS A 462 -32.72 11.40 -45.15
CA LYS A 462 -33.67 10.80 -44.19
C LYS A 462 -35.14 11.09 -44.52
N LYS A 463 -35.45 12.29 -45.04
CA LYS A 463 -36.82 12.67 -45.44
C LYS A 463 -37.28 11.96 -46.72
N ASN A 464 -36.37 11.75 -47.68
CA ASN A 464 -36.68 11.01 -48.92
C ASN A 464 -36.75 9.48 -48.69
N GLN A 465 -35.99 8.93 -47.75
CA GLN A 465 -36.12 7.52 -47.33
C GLN A 465 -37.41 7.21 -46.56
N LYS A 466 -38.10 8.23 -46.02
CA LYS A 466 -39.42 8.08 -45.39
C LYS A 466 -40.60 8.32 -46.34
N ARG A 467 -40.33 8.65 -47.61
CA ARG A 467 -41.35 8.97 -48.64
C ARG A 467 -41.34 7.99 -49.83
N LYS A 468 -40.42 7.02 -49.83
CA LYS A 468 -40.54 5.75 -50.55
C LYS A 468 -40.87 4.70 -49.51
#